data_AF-A0A521XW40-F1
#
_entry.id   AF-A0A521XW40-F1
#
_cell.length_a   1.000
_cell.length_b   1.000
_cell.length_c   1.000
_cell.angle_alpha   90.00
_cell.angle_beta   90.00
_cell.angle_gamma   90.00
#
_symmetry.space_group_name_H-M   'P 1'
#
loop_
_entity.id
_entity.type
_entity.pdbx_description
1 polymer ?
#
loop_
_entity_poly.entity_id
_entity_poly.type
_entity_poly.pdbx_seq_one_letter_code
_entity_poly.pdbx_strand_id
1 'polypeptide(L)'
;SVSYLLRSVAEVYGRDAVAGLLSGMGRDGAEELKLLKEQGAVTFAQDKDSSVVHGMPGAAIKLDAATLVLPAEKIAATLASLAKYGK
;
A
#
# COMPACT_ATOMS: atom_id res chain seq x y z
N SER A 1 2.54 6.03 -13.81
CA SER A 1 1.54 5.10 -13.27
C SER A 1 2.08 4.55 -11.98
N VAL A 2 1.19 4.30 -11.01
CA VAL A 2 1.53 3.69 -9.72
C VAL A 2 1.95 2.23 -9.91
N SER A 3 1.32 1.49 -10.84
CA SER A 3 1.75 0.14 -11.21
C SER A 3 3.23 0.08 -11.59
N TYR A 4 3.72 0.99 -12.45
CA TYR A 4 5.14 0.98 -12.83
C TYR A 4 6.08 1.23 -11.65
N LEU A 5 5.72 2.18 -10.76
CA LEU A 5 6.49 2.47 -9.55
C LEU A 5 6.53 1.27 -8.59
N LEU A 6 5.38 0.67 -8.31
CA LEU A 6 5.32 -0.46 -7.37
C LEU A 6 6.02 -1.70 -7.92
N ARG A 7 5.98 -1.91 -9.24
CA ARG A 7 6.74 -2.99 -9.89
C ARG A 7 8.25 -2.78 -9.76
N SER A 8 8.76 -1.58 -10.02
CA SER A 8 10.19 -1.31 -9.86
C SER A 8 10.64 -1.41 -8.40
N VAL A 9 9.79 -1.02 -7.44
CA VAL A 9 10.05 -1.22 -6.00
C VAL A 9 10.08 -2.70 -5.65
N ALA A 10 9.15 -3.50 -6.17
CA ALA A 10 9.13 -4.95 -5.96
C ALA A 10 10.40 -5.62 -6.50
N GLU A 11 10.87 -5.20 -7.68
CA GLU A 11 12.09 -5.72 -8.30
C GLU A 11 13.37 -5.37 -7.53
N VAL A 12 13.46 -4.16 -6.97
CA VAL A 12 14.69 -3.66 -6.33
C VAL A 12 14.74 -3.97 -4.83
N TYR A 13 13.62 -3.82 -4.13
CA TYR A 13 13.57 -3.90 -2.65
C TYR A 13 12.80 -5.11 -2.13
N GLY A 14 11.86 -5.66 -2.91
CA GLY A 14 11.04 -6.80 -2.51
C GLY A 14 10.43 -6.63 -1.11
N ARG A 15 10.73 -7.57 -0.22
CA ARG A 15 10.22 -7.62 1.16
C ARG A 15 10.63 -6.43 2.04
N ASP A 16 11.73 -5.75 1.69
CA ASP A 16 12.27 -4.66 2.51
C ASP A 16 11.53 -3.33 2.24
N ALA A 17 10.54 -3.33 1.35
CA ALA A 17 9.70 -2.20 1.05
C ALA A 17 8.50 -2.05 2.02
N VAL A 18 8.05 -0.80 2.16
CA VAL A 18 6.71 -0.46 2.66
C VAL A 18 5.99 0.31 1.58
N ALA A 19 4.81 -0.15 1.16
CA ALA A 19 4.06 0.47 0.07
C ALA A 19 2.57 0.60 0.42
N GLY A 20 1.89 1.58 -0.16
CA GLY A 20 0.45 1.68 0.03
C GLY A 20 -0.27 2.53 -0.99
N LEU A 21 -1.59 2.32 -1.05
CA LEU A 21 -2.49 3.05 -1.94
C LEU A 21 -3.41 3.96 -1.12
N LEU A 22 -3.39 5.24 -1.46
CA LEU A 22 -4.19 6.29 -0.84
C LEU A 22 -5.41 6.64 -1.69
N SER A 23 -6.30 7.48 -1.14
CA SER A 23 -7.47 8.02 -1.82
C SER A 23 -7.17 8.43 -3.26
N GLY A 24 -7.97 7.93 -4.18
CA GLY A 24 -7.89 8.22 -5.60
C GLY A 24 -8.71 7.25 -6.44
N MET A 25 -8.94 7.61 -7.70
CA MET A 25 -9.81 6.86 -8.61
C MET A 25 -9.10 5.69 -9.30
N GLY A 26 -9.87 4.70 -9.74
CA GLY A 26 -9.35 3.58 -10.54
C GLY A 26 -8.76 2.46 -9.71
N ARG A 27 -7.77 1.77 -10.28
CA ARG A 27 -7.13 0.56 -9.71
C ARG A 27 -5.63 0.46 -9.98
N ASP A 28 -5.02 1.55 -10.44
CA ASP A 28 -3.58 1.62 -10.77
C ASP A 28 -2.76 1.28 -9.53
N GLY A 29 -1.88 0.27 -9.63
CA GLY A 29 -1.06 -0.24 -8.54
C GLY A 29 -1.69 -1.30 -7.64
N ALA A 30 -2.96 -1.68 -7.79
CA ALA A 30 -3.59 -2.65 -6.87
C ALA A 30 -3.00 -4.06 -7.00
N GLU A 31 -2.70 -4.50 -8.23
CA GLU A 31 -2.05 -5.79 -8.50
C GLU A 31 -0.58 -5.79 -8.07
N GLU A 32 0.14 -4.69 -8.32
CA GLU A 32 1.54 -4.58 -7.89
C GLU A 32 1.70 -4.43 -6.39
N LEU A 33 0.72 -3.83 -5.70
CA LEU A 33 0.68 -3.87 -4.24
C LEU A 33 0.50 -5.31 -3.73
N LYS A 34 -0.31 -6.13 -4.42
CA LYS A 34 -0.45 -7.56 -4.08
C LYS A 34 0.85 -8.32 -4.28
N LEU A 35 1.55 -8.07 -5.40
CA LEU A 35 2.87 -8.64 -5.65
C LEU A 35 3.84 -8.35 -4.50
N LEU A 36 3.90 -7.10 -4.04
CA LEU A 36 4.73 -6.71 -2.88
C LEU A 36 4.33 -7.47 -1.61
N LYS A 37 3.03 -7.59 -1.33
CA LYS A 37 2.53 -8.38 -0.20
C LYS A 37 2.98 -9.84 -0.29
N GLU A 38 2.86 -10.46 -1.46
CA GLU A 38 3.27 -11.85 -1.71
C GLU A 38 4.78 -12.06 -1.55
N GLN A 39 5.59 -11.02 -1.80
CA GLN A 39 7.03 -11.02 -1.54
C GLN A 39 7.38 -10.78 -0.05
N GLY A 40 6.39 -10.49 0.80
CA GLY A 40 6.58 -10.27 2.23
C GLY A 40 6.77 -8.80 2.64
N ALA A 41 6.56 -7.86 1.72
CA ALA A 41 6.59 -6.43 2.04
C ALA A 41 5.41 -6.03 2.93
N VAL A 42 5.57 -4.95 3.71
CA VAL A 42 4.44 -4.36 4.43
C VAL A 42 3.63 -3.51 3.45
N THR A 43 2.36 -3.86 3.26
CA THR A 43 1.48 -3.15 2.35
C THR A 43 0.28 -2.56 3.08
N PHE A 44 -0.12 -1.33 2.73
CA PHE A 44 -1.27 -0.70 3.35
C PHE A 44 -2.21 -0.04 2.35
N ALA A 45 -3.48 0.10 2.73
CA ALA A 45 -4.47 0.86 1.98
C ALA A 45 -5.16 1.86 2.91
N GLN A 46 -5.46 3.04 2.38
CA GLN A 46 -6.28 4.01 3.11
C GLN A 46 -7.71 3.47 3.28
N ASP A 47 -8.28 3.64 4.47
CA ASP A 47 -9.66 3.23 4.73
C ASP A 47 -10.68 4.07 3.96
N LYS A 48 -11.93 3.60 3.96
CA LYS A 48 -13.01 4.27 3.23
C LYS A 48 -13.41 5.60 3.86
N ASP A 49 -13.43 5.67 5.19
CA ASP A 49 -13.99 6.80 5.93
C ASP A 49 -13.11 8.06 5.80
N SER A 50 -11.79 7.89 5.71
CA SER A 50 -10.86 9.00 5.49
C SER A 50 -10.58 9.29 4.00
N SER A 51 -11.10 8.47 3.07
CA SER A 51 -10.86 8.62 1.63
C SER A 51 -11.87 9.55 0.97
N VAL A 52 -11.38 10.49 0.15
CA VAL A 52 -12.24 11.29 -0.74
C VAL A 52 -12.77 10.44 -1.90
N VAL A 53 -11.91 9.59 -2.47
CA VAL A 53 -12.27 8.63 -3.52
C VAL A 53 -11.70 7.26 -3.14
N HIS A 54 -12.57 6.30 -2.83
CA HIS A 54 -12.16 4.96 -2.42
C HIS A 54 -12.03 3.99 -3.62
N GLY A 55 -11.35 4.44 -4.69
CA GLY A 55 -11.11 3.66 -5.90
C GLY A 55 -9.91 2.73 -5.74
N MET A 56 -8.70 3.28 -5.85
CA MET A 56 -7.45 2.52 -5.74
C MET A 56 -7.32 1.75 -4.42
N PRO A 57 -7.51 2.36 -3.23
CA PRO A 57 -7.43 1.64 -1.97
C PRO A 57 -8.52 0.56 -1.86
N GLY A 58 -9.73 0.84 -2.35
CA GLY A 58 -10.83 -0.14 -2.38
C GLY A 58 -10.53 -1.33 -3.29
N ALA A 59 -9.89 -1.10 -4.45
CA ALA A 59 -9.44 -2.17 -5.34
C ALA A 59 -8.37 -3.05 -4.68
N ALA A 60 -7.39 -2.43 -4.02
CA ALA A 60 -6.34 -3.14 -3.28
C ALA A 60 -6.90 -4.03 -2.16
N ILE A 61 -7.84 -3.50 -1.36
CA ILE A 61 -8.49 -4.26 -0.28
C ILE A 61 -9.26 -5.46 -0.84
N LYS A 62 -10.02 -5.28 -1.93
CA LYS A 62 -10.76 -6.38 -2.57
C LYS A 62 -9.86 -7.49 -3.12
N LEU A 63 -8.64 -7.16 -3.53
CA LEU A 63 -7.65 -8.12 -4.01
C LEU A 63 -6.86 -8.81 -2.88
N ASP A 64 -7.14 -8.47 -1.63
CA ASP A 64 -6.32 -8.84 -0.47
C ASP A 64 -4.86 -8.39 -0.64
N ALA A 65 -4.64 -7.20 -1.19
CA ALA A 65 -3.31 -6.65 -1.46
C ALA A 65 -2.70 -5.89 -0.27
N ALA A 66 -3.51 -5.51 0.72
CA ALA A 66 -3.09 -4.72 1.88
C ALA A 66 -2.99 -5.62 3.13
N THR A 67 -1.86 -5.57 3.83
CA THR A 67 -1.73 -6.17 5.17
C THR A 67 -2.30 -5.28 6.26
N LEU A 68 -2.38 -3.97 6.01
CA LEU A 68 -2.97 -2.96 6.91
C LEU A 68 -4.00 -2.11 6.18
N VAL A 69 -5.13 -1.83 6.83
CA VAL A 69 -6.10 -0.81 6.39
C VAL A 69 -6.12 0.30 7.43
N LEU A 70 -5.79 1.53 7.02
CA LEU A 70 -5.49 2.62 7.95
C LEU A 70 -6.28 3.89 7.61
N PRO A 71 -6.81 4.62 8.61
CA PRO A 71 -7.26 6.00 8.42
C PRO A 71 -6.08 6.90 8.09
N ALA A 72 -6.31 7.94 7.28
CA ALA A 72 -5.29 8.89 6.81
C ALA A 72 -4.40 9.42 7.94
N GLU A 73 -5.01 9.76 9.09
CA GLU A 73 -4.35 10.36 10.25
C GLU A 73 -3.37 9.40 10.94
N LYS A 74 -3.53 8.09 10.76
CA LYS A 74 -2.65 7.06 11.34
C LYS A 74 -1.51 6.64 10.42
N ILE A 75 -1.55 6.99 9.13
CA ILE A 75 -0.56 6.53 8.14
C ILE A 75 0.84 7.02 8.53
N ALA A 76 1.00 8.31 8.81
CA ALA A 76 2.31 8.88 9.15
C ALA A 76 2.93 8.22 10.40
N ALA A 77 2.15 8.07 11.47
CA ALA A 77 2.60 7.43 12.70
C ALA A 77 2.98 5.95 12.49
N THR A 78 2.22 5.23 11.66
CA THR A 78 2.50 3.83 11.32
C THR A 78 3.81 3.72 10.55
N LEU A 79 4.01 4.55 9.50
CA LEU A 79 5.24 4.56 8.71
C LEU A 79 6.47 4.90 9.57
N ALA A 80 6.35 5.90 10.44
CA ALA A 80 7.42 6.28 11.37
C ALA A 80 7.77 5.15 12.35
N SER A 81 6.78 4.35 12.78
CA SER A 81 7.02 3.18 13.61
C SER A 81 7.76 2.10 12.82
N LEU A 82 7.29 1.75 11.62
CA LEU A 82 7.92 0.72 10.78
C LEU A 82 9.38 1.05 10.46
N ALA A 83 9.68 2.30 10.14
CA ALA A 83 11.04 2.75 9.84
C ALA A 83 12.00 2.64 11.05
N LYS A 84 11.50 2.76 12.28
CA LYS A 84 12.32 2.65 13.50
C LYS A 84 12.65 1.21 13.88
N TYR A 85 11.83 0.25 13.45
CA TYR A 85 11.97 -1.17 13.80
C TYR A 85 12.46 -2.04 12.63
N GLY A 86 12.72 -1.44 11.47
CA GLY A 86 13.45 -2.10 10.39
C GLY A 86 14.85 -2.44 10.86
N LYS A 87 15.21 -3.73 10.82
CA LYS A 87 16.58 -4.20 11.06
C LYS A 87 17.50 -3.80 9.90
#